data_AF-A0A7V3AUJ7-F1
#
_entry.id   AF-A0A7V3AUJ7-F1
#
_cell.length_a   1.000
_cell.length_b   1.000
_cell.length_c   1.000
_cell.angle_alpha   90.00
_cell.angle_beta   90.00
_cell.angle_gamma   90.00
#
_symmetry.space_group_name_H-M   'P 1'
#
loop_
_entity.id
_entity.type
_entity.pdbx_description
1 polymer ?
#
loop_
_entity_poly.entity_id
_entity_poly.type
_entity_poly.pdbx_seq_one_letter_code
_entity_poly.pdbx_strand_id
1 'polypeptide(L)'
;MSFKNFLLALRKVFTLSGLEFFLKSQSKVEKVFFFLFLFCFFLSFSFLALNFYLKHTQLQPKEGGIFIEGMVGFPNYLNPIYSIASDVDDSITNLLFSGLMKFEGKNLVPDLLENYKILEEGKVFEITLKENVFWDDGHKITSDDIIFTVKAIQNPEVKSPLRTAWLGVDVEKISENSLKFVLKNPSYVFLENLTLKPIPKHLFRKCSSCKFFSFCI
;
A
#
# COMPACT_ATOMS: atom_id res chain seq x y z
N MET A 1 -20.97 -56.30 -21.67
CA MET A 1 -21.09 -55.44 -22.86
C MET A 1 -19.81 -54.59 -22.95
N SER A 2 -19.06 -54.61 -24.05
CA SER A 2 -17.77 -53.91 -24.15
C SER A 2 -17.95 -52.38 -24.16
N PHE A 3 -17.08 -51.63 -23.48
CA PHE A 3 -17.07 -50.16 -23.42
C PHE A 3 -17.10 -49.51 -24.82
N LYS A 4 -16.47 -50.15 -25.81
CA LYS A 4 -16.51 -49.72 -27.22
C LYS A 4 -17.91 -49.81 -27.83
N ASN A 5 -18.69 -50.84 -27.48
CA ASN A 5 -20.06 -51.01 -27.97
C ASN A 5 -21.01 -50.01 -27.31
N PHE A 6 -20.77 -49.65 -26.06
CA PHE A 6 -21.49 -48.58 -25.36
C PHE A 6 -21.25 -47.22 -26.02
N LEU A 7 -19.98 -46.86 -26.30
CA LEU A 7 -19.62 -45.63 -27.01
C LEU A 7 -20.22 -45.54 -28.42
N LEU A 8 -20.24 -46.65 -29.16
CA LEU A 8 -20.87 -46.73 -30.48
C LEU A 8 -22.38 -46.52 -30.44
N ALA A 9 -23.05 -47.07 -29.43
CA ALA A 9 -24.48 -46.85 -29.20
C ALA A 9 -24.76 -45.38 -28.82
N LEU A 10 -23.94 -44.82 -27.93
CA LEU A 10 -24.05 -43.43 -27.50
C LEU A 10 -23.92 -42.47 -28.70
N ARG A 11 -22.94 -42.70 -29.58
CA ARG A 11 -22.70 -41.89 -30.78
C ARG A 11 -23.89 -41.88 -31.75
N LYS A 12 -24.66 -42.97 -31.86
CA LYS A 12 -25.86 -43.02 -32.71
C LYS A 12 -27.02 -42.23 -32.11
N VAL A 13 -27.17 -42.26 -30.79
CA VAL A 13 -28.24 -41.55 -30.06
C VAL A 13 -28.07 -40.03 -30.14
N PHE A 14 -26.84 -39.52 -30.10
CA PHE A 14 -26.54 -38.08 -30.18
C PHE A 14 -26.58 -37.48 -31.62
N THR A 15 -27.15 -38.18 -32.60
CA THR A 15 -27.47 -37.60 -33.91
C THR A 15 -28.87 -36.96 -33.88
N LEU A 16 -29.11 -35.90 -34.66
CA LEU A 16 -30.42 -35.23 -34.72
C LEU A 16 -31.57 -36.22 -34.97
N SER A 17 -31.37 -37.14 -35.93
CA SER A 17 -32.31 -38.23 -36.24
C SER A 17 -32.45 -39.26 -35.12
N GLY A 18 -31.36 -39.57 -34.41
CA GLY A 18 -31.37 -40.51 -33.28
C GLY A 18 -32.09 -39.94 -32.05
N LEU A 19 -31.97 -38.63 -31.83
CA LEU A 19 -32.61 -37.92 -30.73
C LEU A 19 -34.13 -37.82 -30.96
N GLU A 20 -34.54 -37.49 -32.19
CA GLU A 20 -35.96 -37.50 -32.58
C GLU A 20 -36.60 -38.88 -32.43
N PHE A 21 -35.90 -39.94 -32.85
CA PHE A 21 -36.37 -41.32 -32.71
C PHE A 21 -36.51 -41.72 -31.23
N PHE A 22 -35.51 -41.41 -30.41
CA PHE A 22 -35.52 -41.64 -28.97
C PHE A 22 -36.69 -40.92 -28.27
N LEU A 23 -36.88 -39.64 -28.59
CA LEU A 23 -37.98 -38.84 -28.05
C LEU A 23 -39.34 -39.32 -28.57
N LYS A 24 -39.46 -39.81 -29.81
CA LYS A 24 -40.72 -40.41 -30.30
C LYS A 24 -41.05 -41.75 -29.64
N SER A 25 -40.04 -42.51 -29.23
CA SER A 25 -40.19 -43.85 -28.63
C SER A 25 -40.71 -43.84 -27.19
N GLN A 26 -40.68 -42.70 -26.49
CA GLN A 26 -41.07 -42.62 -25.07
C GLN A 26 -42.54 -42.26 -24.84
N SER A 27 -43.10 -42.77 -23.75
CA SER A 27 -44.47 -42.47 -23.31
C SER A 27 -44.61 -41.00 -22.84
N LYS A 28 -45.84 -40.47 -22.78
CA LYS A 28 -46.08 -39.07 -22.34
C LYS A 28 -45.55 -38.81 -20.92
N VAL A 29 -45.65 -39.79 -20.04
CA VAL A 29 -45.20 -39.70 -18.64
C VAL A 29 -43.67 -39.70 -18.56
N GLU A 30 -43.00 -40.58 -19.32
CA GLU A 30 -41.54 -40.65 -19.38
C GLU A 30 -40.92 -39.35 -19.89
N LYS A 31 -41.54 -38.70 -20.89
CA LYS A 31 -41.10 -37.38 -21.38
C LYS A 31 -41.13 -36.31 -20.29
N VAL A 32 -42.19 -36.27 -19.50
CA VAL A 32 -42.33 -35.29 -18.40
C VAL A 32 -41.22 -35.50 -17.37
N PHE A 33 -40.97 -36.75 -16.95
CA PHE A 33 -39.85 -37.06 -16.05
C PHE A 33 -38.50 -36.73 -16.65
N PHE A 34 -38.27 -37.04 -17.93
CA PHE A 34 -37.03 -36.74 -18.64
C PHE A 34 -36.74 -35.24 -18.64
N PHE A 35 -37.71 -34.39 -19.01
CA PHE A 35 -37.53 -32.94 -19.01
C PHE A 35 -37.39 -32.36 -17.59
N LEU A 36 -38.08 -32.93 -16.60
CA LEU A 36 -37.93 -32.51 -15.20
C LEU A 36 -36.53 -32.82 -14.66
N PHE A 37 -36.00 -34.02 -14.91
CA PHE A 37 -34.64 -34.37 -14.53
C PHE A 37 -33.60 -33.56 -15.30
N LEU A 38 -33.85 -33.29 -16.58
CA LEU A 38 -33.00 -32.42 -17.38
C LEU A 38 -32.95 -31.00 -16.80
N PHE A 39 -34.10 -30.45 -16.39
CA PHE A 39 -34.18 -29.16 -15.74
C PHE A 39 -33.44 -29.15 -14.40
N CYS A 40 -33.68 -30.13 -13.53
CA CYS A 40 -32.96 -30.26 -12.26
C CYS A 40 -31.44 -30.41 -12.45
N PHE A 41 -31.01 -31.13 -13.50
CA PHE A 41 -29.60 -31.29 -13.85
C PHE A 41 -28.98 -29.93 -14.21
N PHE A 42 -29.61 -29.15 -15.09
CA PHE A 42 -29.09 -27.81 -15.45
C PHE A 42 -29.12 -26.83 -14.29
N LEU A 43 -30.14 -26.90 -13.43
CA LEU A 43 -30.23 -26.07 -12.23
C LEU A 43 -29.07 -26.37 -11.25
N SER A 44 -28.82 -27.65 -10.99
CA SER A 44 -27.71 -28.11 -10.15
C SER A 44 -26.35 -27.79 -10.75
N PHE A 45 -26.19 -28.01 -12.06
CA PHE A 45 -24.97 -27.67 -12.78
C PHE A 45 -24.67 -26.17 -12.71
N SER A 46 -25.67 -25.31 -12.93
CA SER A 46 -25.52 -23.86 -12.80
C SER A 46 -25.14 -23.46 -11.38
N PHE A 47 -25.77 -24.07 -10.36
CA PHE A 47 -25.45 -23.80 -8.96
C PHE A 47 -24.00 -24.20 -8.61
N LEU A 48 -23.55 -25.37 -9.06
CA LEU A 48 -22.17 -25.84 -8.86
C LEU A 48 -21.16 -24.96 -9.61
N ALA A 49 -21.45 -24.59 -10.86
CA ALA A 49 -20.60 -23.72 -11.65
C ALA A 49 -20.46 -22.32 -11.01
N LEU A 50 -21.56 -21.77 -10.47
CA LEU A 50 -21.51 -20.49 -9.76
C LEU A 50 -20.69 -20.59 -8.47
N ASN A 51 -20.90 -21.65 -7.68
CA ASN A 51 -20.11 -21.89 -6.46
C ASN A 51 -18.63 -22.08 -6.77
N PHE A 52 -18.30 -22.82 -7.83
CA PHE A 52 -16.93 -23.00 -8.29
C PHE A 52 -16.33 -21.66 -8.71
N TYR A 53 -17.04 -20.87 -9.51
CA TYR A 53 -16.60 -19.54 -9.92
C TYR A 53 -16.34 -18.63 -8.71
N LEU A 54 -17.28 -18.53 -7.77
CA LEU A 54 -17.15 -17.67 -6.60
C LEU A 54 -16.04 -18.12 -5.64
N LYS A 55 -15.83 -19.43 -5.49
CA LYS A 55 -14.81 -19.99 -4.58
C LYS A 55 -13.39 -19.94 -5.14
N HIS A 56 -13.25 -19.97 -6.46
CA HIS A 56 -11.95 -19.99 -7.14
C HIS A 56 -11.57 -18.64 -7.79
N THR A 57 -12.42 -17.62 -7.71
CA THR A 57 -12.07 -16.26 -8.11
C THR A 57 -11.25 -15.60 -7.01
N GLN A 58 -10.05 -15.15 -7.36
CA GLN A 58 -9.22 -14.30 -6.50
C GLN A 58 -9.30 -12.86 -6.99
N LEU A 59 -9.49 -11.90 -6.09
CA LEU A 59 -9.40 -10.49 -6.42
C LEU A 59 -7.93 -10.18 -6.74
N GLN A 60 -7.65 -9.86 -8.00
CA GLN A 60 -6.37 -9.30 -8.40
C GLN A 60 -6.50 -7.79 -8.59
N PRO A 61 -5.52 -7.01 -8.11
CA PRO A 61 -5.45 -5.60 -8.43
C PRO A 61 -5.26 -5.47 -9.95
N LYS A 62 -6.15 -4.70 -10.59
CA LYS A 62 -5.97 -4.33 -11.99
C LYS A 62 -4.92 -3.22 -12.03
N GLU A 63 -3.83 -3.47 -12.75
CA GLU A 63 -2.81 -2.43 -12.97
C GLU A 63 -3.35 -1.31 -13.87
N GLY A 64 -2.92 -0.09 -13.55
CA GLY A 64 -3.30 1.12 -14.28
C GLY A 64 -4.64 1.72 -13.86
N GLY A 65 -4.94 2.87 -14.44
CA GLY A 65 -6.06 3.72 -14.05
C GLY A 65 -5.57 5.13 -13.68
N ILE A 66 -6.51 6.06 -13.61
CA ILE A 66 -6.25 7.42 -13.16
C ILE A 66 -7.10 7.62 -11.91
N PHE A 67 -6.45 7.89 -10.80
CA PHE A 67 -7.12 8.35 -9.59
C PHE A 67 -7.16 9.88 -9.61
N ILE A 68 -8.36 10.45 -9.54
CA ILE A 68 -8.58 11.90 -9.50
C ILE A 68 -9.26 12.22 -8.18
N GLU A 69 -8.57 13.00 -7.36
CA GLU A 69 -9.09 13.51 -6.08
C GLU A 69 -9.24 15.02 -6.17
N GLY A 70 -10.42 15.52 -5.81
CA GLY A 70 -10.67 16.96 -5.73
C GLY A 70 -10.31 17.48 -4.36
N MET A 71 -9.41 18.46 -4.30
CA MET A 71 -9.02 19.12 -3.06
C MET A 71 -9.45 20.59 -3.08
N VAL A 72 -9.88 21.11 -1.93
CA VAL A 72 -10.25 22.52 -1.78
C VAL A 72 -9.02 23.31 -1.32
N GLY A 73 -8.51 24.19 -2.17
CA GLY A 73 -7.32 25.01 -1.90
C GLY A 73 -6.27 24.89 -3.01
N PHE A 74 -5.10 25.48 -2.77
CA PHE A 74 -3.95 25.40 -3.67
C PHE A 74 -2.70 25.02 -2.87
N PRO A 75 -1.79 24.22 -3.46
CA PRO A 75 -0.54 23.88 -2.80
C PRO A 75 0.36 25.11 -2.64
N ASN A 76 0.97 25.27 -1.47
CA ASN A 76 1.89 26.36 -1.16
C ASN A 76 3.33 25.87 -1.04
N TYR A 77 3.54 24.71 -0.40
CA TYR A 77 4.87 24.16 -0.14
C TYR A 77 4.92 22.66 -0.41
N LEU A 78 5.73 22.25 -1.39
CA LEU A 78 6.03 20.83 -1.63
C LEU A 78 7.25 20.38 -0.83
N ASN A 79 7.23 20.63 0.47
CA ASN A 79 8.33 20.32 1.37
C ASN A 79 7.80 19.78 2.70
N PRO A 80 8.19 18.55 3.12
CA PRO A 80 7.65 17.90 4.30
C PRO A 80 7.92 18.64 5.62
N ILE A 81 8.92 19.53 5.68
CA ILE A 81 9.16 20.30 6.90
C ILE A 81 8.14 21.44 7.09
N TYR A 82 7.30 21.73 6.09
CA TYR A 82 6.26 22.76 6.09
C TYR A 82 4.86 22.24 5.79
N SER A 83 4.72 21.07 5.16
CA SER A 83 3.45 20.56 4.60
C SER A 83 2.30 20.50 5.60
N ILE A 84 2.57 20.24 6.88
CA ILE A 84 1.58 20.18 7.96
C ILE A 84 0.77 21.47 8.15
N ALA A 85 1.21 22.59 7.58
CA ALA A 85 0.48 23.85 7.62
C ALA A 85 -0.73 23.91 6.66
N SER A 86 -0.83 22.99 5.70
CA SER A 86 -1.93 22.93 4.72
C SER A 86 -2.29 21.49 4.39
N ASP A 87 -3.57 21.14 4.50
CA ASP A 87 -4.05 19.79 4.15
C ASP A 87 -3.74 19.41 2.70
N VAL A 88 -3.73 20.39 1.77
CA VAL A 88 -3.36 20.18 0.36
C VAL A 88 -1.90 19.80 0.23
N ASP A 89 -1.01 20.56 0.89
CA ASP A 89 0.43 20.29 0.87
C ASP A 89 0.75 18.96 1.54
N ASP A 90 0.10 18.65 2.66
CA ASP A 90 0.33 17.38 3.37
C ASP A 90 -0.11 16.18 2.54
N SER A 91 -1.29 16.21 1.92
CA SER A 91 -1.75 15.13 1.04
C SER A 91 -0.79 14.90 -0.13
N ILE A 92 -0.33 15.96 -0.81
CA ILE A 92 0.63 15.82 -1.92
C ILE A 92 1.97 15.28 -1.38
N THR A 93 2.45 15.81 -0.26
CA THR A 93 3.71 15.38 0.35
C THR A 93 3.66 13.92 0.80
N ASN A 94 2.53 13.43 1.30
CA ASN A 94 2.30 12.02 1.66
C ASN A 94 2.42 11.07 0.46
N LEU A 95 2.21 11.56 -0.77
CA LEU A 95 2.40 10.79 -1.99
C LEU A 95 3.85 10.83 -2.50
N LEU A 96 4.56 11.94 -2.24
CA LEU A 96 5.91 12.17 -2.76
C LEU A 96 7.03 11.67 -1.82
N PHE A 97 6.78 11.64 -0.52
CA PHE A 97 7.81 11.36 0.48
C PHE A 97 7.38 10.26 1.45
N SER A 98 8.31 9.36 1.77
CA SER A 98 8.16 8.36 2.81
C SER A 98 8.62 8.87 4.18
N GLY A 99 7.90 8.49 5.24
CA GLY A 99 8.28 8.76 6.62
C GLY A 99 9.27 7.72 7.16
N LEU A 100 9.88 7.97 8.33
CA LEU A 100 10.59 6.89 9.03
C LEU A 100 9.57 5.82 9.49
N MET A 101 8.44 6.30 9.99
CA MET A 101 7.24 5.51 10.31
C MET A 101 6.02 6.09 9.59
N LYS A 102 4.93 5.33 9.55
CA LYS A 102 3.64 5.77 9.02
C LYS A 102 2.48 5.20 9.83
N PHE A 103 1.34 5.85 9.76
CA PHE A 103 0.11 5.31 10.32
C PHE A 103 -0.58 4.37 9.32
N GLU A 104 -0.87 3.15 9.77
CA GLU A 104 -1.75 2.22 9.09
C GLU A 104 -3.02 2.04 9.94
N GLY A 105 -4.07 2.78 9.57
CA GLY A 105 -5.25 2.94 10.41
C GLY A 105 -4.92 3.67 11.71
N LYS A 106 -4.94 2.94 12.84
CA LYS A 106 -4.58 3.48 14.17
C LYS A 106 -3.20 3.04 14.65
N ASN A 107 -2.52 2.19 13.89
CA ASN A 107 -1.24 1.60 14.28
C ASN A 107 -0.10 2.37 13.64
N LEU A 108 0.93 2.66 14.42
CA LEU A 108 2.17 3.22 13.90
C LEU A 108 3.10 2.07 13.46
N VAL A 109 3.45 2.05 12.19
CA VAL A 109 4.26 0.99 11.58
C VAL A 109 5.53 1.55 10.92
N PRO A 110 6.65 0.80 10.88
CA PRO A 110 7.86 1.21 10.16
C PRO A 110 7.61 1.42 8.66
N ASP A 111 8.16 2.49 8.07
CA ASP A 111 8.12 2.74 6.62
C ASP A 111 9.53 2.74 6.01
N LEU A 112 10.35 3.78 6.23
CA LEU A 112 11.78 3.72 5.88
C LEU A 112 12.63 2.95 6.90
N LEU A 113 12.11 2.72 8.11
CA LEU A 113 12.80 1.94 9.14
C LEU A 113 12.67 0.43 8.91
N GLU A 114 13.77 -0.27 9.16
CA GLU A 114 13.78 -1.72 9.32
C GLU A 114 13.36 -2.09 10.75
N ASN A 115 13.96 -1.44 11.74
CA ASN A 115 13.65 -1.63 13.15
C ASN A 115 13.99 -0.39 13.99
N TYR A 116 13.49 -0.37 15.22
CA TYR A 116 13.85 0.62 16.23
C TYR A 116 13.90 -0.02 17.62
N LYS A 117 14.65 0.59 18.53
CA LYS A 117 14.72 0.23 19.94
C LYS A 117 14.47 1.47 20.81
N ILE A 118 13.70 1.28 21.86
CA ILE A 118 13.48 2.29 22.89
C ILE A 118 14.31 1.89 24.11
N LEU A 119 15.22 2.75 24.51
CA LEU A 119 16.16 2.57 25.61
C LEU A 119 15.97 3.68 26.65
N GLU A 120 16.55 3.48 27.84
CA GLU A 120 16.51 4.47 28.93
C GLU A 120 15.09 4.97 29.22
N GLU A 121 14.11 4.05 29.29
CA GLU A 121 12.71 4.33 29.63
C GLU A 121 12.03 5.37 28.72
N GLY A 122 12.39 5.40 27.43
CA GLY A 122 11.81 6.33 26.45
C GLY A 122 12.60 7.63 26.30
N LYS A 123 13.86 7.66 26.76
CA LYS A 123 14.77 8.78 26.55
C LYS A 123 15.64 8.62 25.32
N VAL A 124 15.97 7.39 24.94
CA VAL A 124 16.85 7.11 23.79
C VAL A 124 16.11 6.22 22.79
N PHE A 125 16.09 6.64 21.53
CA PHE A 125 15.49 5.90 20.42
C PHE A 125 16.57 5.57 19.40
N GLU A 126 16.98 4.32 19.32
CA GLU A 126 17.88 3.84 18.26
C GLU A 126 17.04 3.38 17.07
N ILE A 127 17.39 3.84 15.87
CA ILE A 127 16.68 3.47 14.65
C ILE A 127 17.65 2.89 13.62
N THR A 128 17.15 1.93 12.84
CA THR A 128 17.86 1.32 11.71
C THR A 128 17.02 1.49 10.46
N LEU A 129 17.61 2.10 9.43
CA LEU A 129 17.01 2.28 8.11
C LEU A 129 17.10 0.99 7.31
N LYS A 130 16.06 0.72 6.51
CA LYS A 130 16.06 -0.36 5.53
C LYS A 130 17.30 -0.28 4.63
N GLU A 131 17.78 -1.43 4.20
CA GLU A 131 18.79 -1.48 3.14
C GLU A 131 18.15 -1.12 1.79
N ASN A 132 18.98 -0.58 0.87
CA ASN A 132 18.58 -0.31 -0.52
C ASN A 132 17.39 0.65 -0.69
N VAL A 133 17.27 1.65 0.17
CA VAL A 133 16.36 2.79 -0.02
C VAL A 133 17.08 3.93 -0.75
N PHE A 134 16.44 4.45 -1.79
CA PHE A 134 17.02 5.46 -2.68
C PHE A 134 16.02 6.58 -2.92
N TRP A 135 16.54 7.78 -3.13
CA TRP A 135 15.82 8.89 -3.75
C TRP A 135 15.56 8.58 -5.23
N ASP A 136 14.61 9.29 -5.83
CA ASP A 136 14.27 9.13 -7.26
C ASP A 136 15.44 9.45 -8.21
N ASP A 137 16.45 10.19 -7.74
CA ASP A 137 17.67 10.49 -8.49
C ASP A 137 18.77 9.42 -8.34
N GLY A 138 18.48 8.33 -7.63
CA GLY A 138 19.39 7.21 -7.40
C GLY A 138 20.36 7.38 -6.22
N HIS A 139 20.33 8.50 -5.49
CA HIS A 139 21.14 8.64 -4.27
C HIS A 139 20.54 7.79 -3.14
N LYS A 140 21.39 7.06 -2.41
CA LYS A 140 20.95 6.27 -1.25
C LYS A 140 20.48 7.19 -0.12
N ILE A 141 19.35 6.86 0.49
CA ILE A 141 18.88 7.54 1.71
C ILE A 141 19.72 7.04 2.90
N THR A 142 20.27 7.97 3.67
CA THR A 142 21.17 7.65 4.80
C THR A 142 20.81 8.39 6.08
N SER A 143 21.43 7.99 7.19
CA SER A 143 21.35 8.71 8.47
C SER A 143 21.68 10.20 8.33
N ASP A 144 22.52 10.59 7.37
CA ASP A 144 22.91 11.98 7.15
C ASP A 144 21.75 12.86 6.67
N ASP A 145 20.82 12.31 5.89
CA ASP A 145 19.62 13.01 5.41
C ASP A 145 18.66 13.28 6.57
N ILE A 146 18.49 12.31 7.46
CA ILE A 146 17.65 12.42 8.65
C ILE A 146 18.22 13.46 9.62
N ILE A 147 19.51 13.38 9.91
CA ILE A 147 20.22 14.35 10.76
C ILE A 147 20.10 15.75 10.15
N PHE A 148 20.25 15.88 8.83
CA PHE A 148 20.08 17.16 8.16
C PHE A 148 18.66 17.70 8.29
N THR A 149 17.65 16.85 8.10
CA THR A 149 16.24 17.21 8.22
C THR A 149 15.91 17.73 9.63
N VAL A 150 16.33 17.00 10.67
CA VAL A 150 16.10 17.41 12.08
C VAL A 150 16.80 18.73 12.38
N LYS A 151 18.05 18.90 11.95
CA LYS A 151 18.77 20.17 12.13
C LYS A 151 18.11 21.33 11.40
N ALA A 152 17.57 21.09 10.20
CA ALA A 152 16.82 22.09 9.45
C ALA A 152 15.54 22.50 10.20
N ILE A 153 14.79 21.55 10.75
CA ILE A 153 13.58 21.81 11.55
C ILE A 153 13.91 22.62 12.81
N GLN A 154 15.02 22.30 13.48
CA GLN A 154 15.44 22.99 14.71
C GLN A 154 15.93 24.43 14.46
N ASN A 155 16.45 24.71 13.26
CA ASN A 155 16.96 26.03 12.91
C ASN A 155 15.85 27.10 12.97
N PRO A 156 15.97 28.13 13.83
CA PRO A 156 14.96 29.18 13.95
C PRO A 156 14.73 29.98 12.66
N GLU A 157 15.74 30.08 11.78
CA GLU A 157 15.62 30.80 10.51
C GLU A 157 14.69 30.09 9.51
N VAL A 158 14.63 28.76 9.59
CA VAL A 158 13.78 27.92 8.73
C VAL A 158 12.31 28.06 9.10
N LYS A 159 11.98 28.45 10.34
CA LYS A 159 10.60 28.65 10.83
C LYS A 159 9.67 27.46 10.56
N SER A 160 10.19 26.23 10.67
CA SER A 160 9.38 25.03 10.46
C SER A 160 8.26 24.93 11.52
N PRO A 161 7.01 24.62 11.14
CA PRO A 161 5.93 24.33 12.09
C PRO A 161 6.24 23.13 12.99
N LEU A 162 7.09 22.20 12.54
CA LEU A 162 7.49 21.03 13.31
C LEU A 162 8.50 21.35 14.42
N ARG A 163 9.06 22.56 14.44
CA ARG A 163 10.17 22.92 15.33
C ARG A 163 9.89 22.57 16.78
N THR A 164 8.70 22.89 17.30
CA THR A 164 8.33 22.65 18.70
C THR A 164 8.43 21.17 19.08
N ALA A 165 8.05 20.26 18.18
CA ALA A 165 8.10 18.81 18.42
C ALA A 165 9.53 18.25 18.44
N TRP A 166 10.48 18.98 17.84
CA TRP A 166 11.88 18.57 17.70
C TRP A 166 12.85 19.36 18.59
N LEU A 167 12.34 20.31 19.39
CA LEU A 167 13.17 21.04 20.36
C LEU A 167 13.60 20.13 21.51
N GLY A 168 14.89 20.13 21.84
CA GLY A 168 15.44 19.29 22.91
C GLY A 168 15.61 17.82 22.53
N VAL A 169 15.64 17.52 21.23
CA VAL A 169 15.96 16.21 20.67
C VAL A 169 17.35 16.30 20.03
N ASP A 170 18.31 15.61 20.62
CA ASP A 170 19.63 15.47 20.03
C ASP A 170 19.64 14.28 19.08
N VAL A 171 20.38 14.39 17.98
CA VAL A 171 20.48 13.35 16.96
C VAL A 171 21.94 12.99 16.71
N GLU A 172 22.27 11.72 16.93
CA GLU A 172 23.63 11.20 16.83
C GLU A 172 23.72 10.08 15.78
N LYS A 173 24.70 10.20 14.89
CA LYS A 173 24.99 9.18 13.88
C LYS A 173 25.68 7.99 14.54
N ILE A 174 25.15 6.78 14.35
CA ILE A 174 25.81 5.54 14.76
C ILE A 174 26.55 4.94 13.55
N SER A 175 25.87 4.88 12.39
CA SER A 175 26.40 4.37 11.13
C SER A 175 25.73 5.08 9.93
N GLU A 176 26.01 4.65 8.70
CA GLU A 176 25.31 5.18 7.51
C GLU A 176 23.81 4.85 7.48
N ASN A 177 23.41 3.74 8.09
CA ASN A 177 22.03 3.26 8.12
C ASN A 177 21.41 3.29 9.52
N SER A 178 22.18 3.67 10.55
CA SER A 178 21.70 3.72 11.93
C SER A 178 22.01 5.06 12.59
N LEU A 179 21.09 5.54 13.40
CA LEU A 179 21.28 6.72 14.24
C LEU A 179 20.43 6.58 15.51
N LYS A 180 20.67 7.46 16.47
CA LYS A 180 19.86 7.55 17.67
C LYS A 180 19.37 8.96 17.93
N PHE A 181 18.17 9.05 18.48
CA PHE A 181 17.60 10.26 19.05
C PHE A 181 17.72 10.21 20.56
N VAL A 182 18.20 11.28 21.17
CA VAL A 182 18.32 11.44 22.62
C VAL A 182 17.44 12.60 23.04
N LEU A 183 16.42 12.31 23.84
CA LEU A 183 15.49 13.31 24.31
C LEU A 183 15.98 13.93 25.60
N LYS A 184 15.71 15.23 25.78
CA LYS A 184 15.93 15.91 27.06
C LYS A 184 15.09 15.31 28.19
N ASN A 185 13.84 14.94 27.90
CA ASN A 185 12.91 14.31 28.83
C ASN A 185 12.35 13.02 28.21
N PRO A 186 12.20 11.92 28.98
CA PRO A 186 11.67 10.66 28.46
C PRO A 186 10.22 10.83 27.98
N SER A 187 9.90 10.30 26.80
CA SER A 187 8.56 10.34 26.23
C SER A 187 8.36 9.25 25.18
N TYR A 188 7.46 8.29 25.45
CA TYR A 188 7.09 7.26 24.47
C TYR A 188 6.28 7.83 23.29
N VAL A 189 5.60 8.97 23.48
CA VAL A 189 4.83 9.65 22.42
C VAL A 189 5.74 10.17 21.31
N PHE A 190 7.05 10.34 21.58
CA PHE A 190 8.02 10.75 20.57
C PHE A 190 8.10 9.81 19.37
N LEU A 191 7.68 8.55 19.52
CA LEU A 191 7.60 7.63 18.40
C LEU A 191 6.73 8.16 17.26
N GLU A 192 5.66 8.91 17.57
CA GLU A 192 4.80 9.55 16.57
C GLU A 192 5.54 10.62 15.75
N ASN A 193 6.53 11.29 16.35
CA ASN A 193 7.36 12.26 15.63
C ASN A 193 8.23 11.58 14.56
N LEU A 194 8.50 10.28 14.68
CA LEU A 194 9.19 9.51 13.64
C LEU A 194 8.35 9.31 12.37
N THR A 195 7.10 9.80 12.31
CA THR A 195 6.41 10.01 11.03
C THR A 195 7.06 11.09 10.16
N LEU A 196 8.10 11.76 10.66
CA LEU A 196 8.95 12.68 9.92
C LEU A 196 9.40 12.06 8.59
N LYS A 197 9.23 12.84 7.54
CA LYS A 197 9.69 12.53 6.19
C LYS A 197 11.04 13.23 5.94
N PRO A 198 12.13 12.48 5.69
CA PRO A 198 13.43 13.08 5.43
C PRO A 198 13.43 13.97 4.18
N ILE A 199 14.36 14.92 4.11
CA ILE A 199 14.65 15.70 2.91
C ILE A 199 16.07 15.40 2.40
N PRO A 200 16.30 15.42 1.07
CA PRO A 200 17.57 15.06 0.46
C PRO A 200 18.66 16.08 0.78
N LYS A 201 19.60 15.73 1.67
CA LYS A 201 20.67 16.64 2.11
C LYS A 201 21.51 17.13 0.94
N HIS A 202 21.78 16.28 -0.05
CA HIS A 202 22.63 16.60 -1.19
C HIS A 202 22.04 17.68 -2.11
N LEU A 203 20.71 17.78 -2.18
CA LEU A 203 20.02 18.84 -2.93
C LEU A 203 19.95 20.14 -2.13
N PHE A 204 19.56 20.06 -0.86
CA PHE A 204 19.31 21.25 -0.04
C PHE A 204 20.58 21.89 0.53
N ARG A 205 21.71 21.16 0.66
CA ARG A 205 22.97 21.72 1.18
C ARG A 205 23.61 22.77 0.26
N LYS A 206 23.35 22.73 -1.05
CA LYS A 206 23.91 23.67 -2.02
C LYS A 206 23.18 25.02 -2.03
N CYS A 207 22.01 25.09 -1.41
CA CYS A 207 21.18 26.29 -1.40
C CYS A 207 21.44 27.11 -0.12
N SER A 208 22.39 28.03 -0.21
CA SER A 208 22.76 28.96 0.88
C SER A 208 21.71 30.03 1.20
N SER A 209 20.61 30.11 0.45
CA SER A 209 19.55 31.10 0.64
C SER A 209 18.25 30.47 1.13
N CYS A 210 17.79 30.92 2.30
CA CYS A 210 16.55 30.55 3.00
C CYS A 210 15.27 30.54 2.12
N LYS A 211 15.28 31.25 0.97
CA LYS A 211 14.16 31.30 0.03
C LYS A 211 13.81 29.95 -0.63
N PHE A 212 14.75 29.00 -0.74
CA PHE A 212 14.49 27.72 -1.42
C PHE A 212 13.78 26.70 -0.52
N PHE A 213 14.02 26.72 0.81
CA PHE A 213 13.29 25.83 1.71
C PHE A 213 11.77 26.06 1.63
N SER A 214 11.40 27.31 1.37
CA SER A 214 10.04 27.79 1.16
C SER A 214 9.54 27.62 -0.28
N PHE A 215 10.06 26.68 -1.10
CA PHE A 215 9.70 26.57 -2.53
C PHE A 215 8.18 26.60 -2.73
N CYS A 216 7.70 27.79 -3.08
CA CYS A 216 6.39 28.07 -3.62
C CYS A 216 6.45 27.68 -5.10
N ILE A 217 5.38 27.05 -5.54
CA ILE A 217 5.05 26.95 -6.96
C ILE A 217 4.91 28.37 -7.53
#